data_AF-A0A085N4N6-F1
#
_entry.id   AF-A0A085N4N6-F1
#
_cell.length_a   1.000
_cell.length_b   1.000
_cell.length_c   1.000
_cell.angle_alpha   90.00
_cell.angle_beta   90.00
_cell.angle_gamma   90.00
#
_symmetry.space_group_name_H-M   'P 1'
#
loop_
_entity.id
_entity.type
_entity.pdbx_description
1 polymer ?
#
loop_
_entity_poly.entity_id
_entity_poly.type
_entity_poly.pdbx_seq_one_letter_code
_entity_poly.pdbx_strand_id
1 'polypeptide(L)'
;MLKSISICGECERSEVEGWLRSDSEAQGFQMMNDEEIVEFVSNKADMVEDEEQQVEETAGPSTIPWNNAAFQYLEQALRWYEAQEECDRHVPLCLKSVRDLRAQKREITQKQTRIAEFLKKD
;
A
#
# COMPACT_ATOMS: atom_id res chain seq x y z
N MET A 1 -20.45 14.51 -22.19
CA MET A 1 -21.29 14.05 -21.06
C MET A 1 -20.55 12.94 -20.33
N LEU A 2 -19.90 13.25 -19.22
CA LEU A 2 -19.21 12.28 -18.37
C LEU A 2 -20.25 11.62 -17.46
N LYS A 3 -20.35 10.28 -17.53
CA LYS A 3 -21.18 9.49 -16.63
C LYS A 3 -20.52 9.48 -15.26
N SER A 4 -21.23 9.96 -14.24
CA SER A 4 -20.80 9.88 -12.85
C SER A 4 -20.74 8.41 -12.43
N ILE A 5 -19.54 7.92 -12.15
CA ILE A 5 -19.36 6.65 -11.47
C ILE A 5 -19.45 6.98 -9.97
N SER A 6 -20.55 6.59 -9.33
CA SER A 6 -20.75 6.73 -7.88
C SER A 6 -19.92 5.65 -7.19
N ILE A 7 -18.69 6.02 -6.81
CA ILE A 7 -17.75 5.18 -6.03
C ILE A 7 -17.91 5.43 -4.53
N CYS A 8 -18.52 6.55 -4.14
CA CYS A 8 -18.80 6.90 -2.75
C CYS A 8 -20.32 7.04 -2.56
N GLY A 9 -20.88 6.33 -1.58
CA GLY A 9 -22.24 6.55 -1.12
C GLY A 9 -22.33 7.97 -0.57
N GLU A 10 -23.15 8.80 -1.22
CA GLU A 10 -23.62 10.12 -0.79
C GLU A 10 -22.62 10.93 0.06
N CYS A 11 -21.55 11.45 -0.54
CA CYS A 11 -20.87 12.60 0.06
C CYS A 11 -21.91 13.73 0.20
N GLU A 12 -22.18 14.14 1.43
CA GLU A 12 -23.14 15.21 1.67
C GLU A 12 -22.56 16.51 1.10
N ARG A 13 -23.41 17.34 0.48
CA ARG A 13 -22.97 18.64 -0.07
C ARG A 13 -22.29 19.51 1.00
N SER A 14 -22.74 19.41 2.24
CA SER A 14 -22.15 20.04 3.43
C SER A 14 -20.70 19.64 3.66
N GLU A 15 -20.36 18.36 3.45
CA GLU A 15 -19.00 17.85 3.58
C GLU A 15 -18.10 18.43 2.49
N VAL A 16 -18.56 18.39 1.23
CA VAL A 16 -17.82 18.95 0.08
C VAL A 16 -17.59 20.45 0.25
N GLU A 17 -18.61 21.20 0.71
CA GLU A 17 -18.49 22.62 1.03
C GLU A 17 -17.57 22.89 2.23
N GLY A 18 -17.54 21.97 3.21
CA GLY A 18 -16.61 22.01 4.32
C GLY A 18 -15.15 21.89 3.86
N TRP A 19 -14.86 20.92 2.99
CA TRP A 19 -13.51 20.71 2.44
C TRP A 19 -13.06 21.91 1.60
N LEU A 20 -13.94 22.45 0.76
CA LEU A 20 -13.66 23.66 -0.02
C LEU A 20 -13.41 24.89 0.85
N ARG A 21 -14.02 24.96 2.03
CA ARG A 21 -13.78 26.06 2.99
C ARG A 21 -12.47 25.87 3.76
N SER A 22 -12.07 24.63 4.02
CA SER A 22 -10.78 24.33 4.69
C SER A 22 -9.59 24.91 3.93
N ASP A 23 -9.61 24.91 2.60
CA ASP A 23 -8.56 25.54 1.78
C ASP A 23 -8.49 27.07 1.98
N SER A 24 -9.62 27.73 2.26
CA SER A 24 -9.66 29.17 2.54
C SER A 24 -9.20 29.53 3.96
N GLU A 25 -9.31 28.59 4.90
CA GLU A 25 -8.86 28.73 6.29
C GLU A 25 -7.38 28.35 6.47
N ALA A 26 -6.79 27.67 5.49
CA ALA A 26 -5.37 27.34 5.41
C ALA A 26 -4.51 28.56 5.01
N GLN A 27 -4.68 29.68 5.71
CA GLN A 27 -3.94 30.93 5.50
C GLN A 27 -2.50 30.86 6.08
N GLY A 28 -1.82 29.74 5.86
CA GLY A 28 -0.48 29.45 6.36
C GLY A 28 0.43 28.76 5.34
N PHE A 29 -0.12 28.21 4.26
CA PHE A 29 0.68 27.68 3.16
C PHE A 29 0.79 28.75 2.08
N GLN A 30 2.00 29.28 1.87
CA GLN A 30 2.27 30.18 0.75
C GLN A 30 2.00 29.40 -0.54
N MET A 31 0.98 29.80 -1.29
CA MET A 31 0.80 29.32 -2.67
C MET A 31 1.98 29.85 -3.48
N MET A 32 2.88 28.94 -3.85
CA MET A 32 4.03 29.31 -4.68
C MET A 32 3.52 29.74 -6.06
N ASN A 33 4.06 30.84 -6.57
CA ASN A 33 3.82 31.22 -7.97
C ASN A 33 4.60 30.30 -8.93
N ASP A 34 4.29 30.37 -10.22
CA ASP A 34 4.88 29.47 -11.22
C ASP A 34 6.42 29.58 -11.25
N GLU A 35 6.97 30.79 -11.05
CA GLU A 35 8.42 31.01 -10.98
C GLU A 35 9.04 30.39 -9.72
N GLU A 36 8.40 30.54 -8.56
CA GLU A 36 8.82 29.92 -7.29
C GLU A 36 8.75 28.39 -7.36
N ILE A 37 7.73 27.83 -8.03
CA ILE A 37 7.61 26.37 -8.24
C ILE A 37 8.76 25.87 -9.11
N VAL A 38 9.05 26.56 -10.22
CA VAL A 38 10.15 26.18 -11.12
C VAL A 38 11.49 26.29 -10.40
N GLU A 39 11.71 27.34 -9.60
CA GLU A 39 12.92 27.49 -8.79
C GLU A 39 13.04 26.37 -7.75
N PHE A 40 11.97 26.06 -7.02
CA PHE A 40 11.97 24.99 -6.02
C PHE A 40 12.25 23.60 -6.62
N VAL A 41 11.61 23.28 -7.75
CA VAL A 41 11.84 22.01 -8.46
C VAL A 41 13.25 21.94 -9.02
N SER A 42 13.78 23.07 -9.53
CA SER A 42 15.14 23.12 -10.07
C SER A 42 16.19 23.04 -8.98
N ASN A 43 15.96 23.66 -7.82
CA ASN A 43 16.90 23.70 -6.70
C ASN A 43 16.92 22.37 -5.92
N LYS A 44 15.79 21.64 -5.84
CA LYS A 44 15.74 20.27 -5.27
C LYS A 44 16.55 19.24 -6.08
N ALA A 45 16.89 19.52 -7.34
CA ALA A 45 17.74 18.63 -8.12
C ALA A 45 19.24 18.72 -7.73
N ASP A 46 19.67 19.84 -7.14
CA ASP A 46 21.06 20.10 -6.77
C ASP A 46 21.34 20.00 -5.25
N MET A 47 20.30 19.93 -4.41
CA MET A 47 20.43 19.72 -2.96
C MET A 47 20.22 18.25 -2.59
N VAL A 48 21.30 17.47 -2.68
CA VAL A 48 21.41 16.22 -1.93
C VAL A 48 21.65 16.60 -0.46
N GLU A 49 20.81 16.06 0.43
CA GLU A 49 20.89 16.04 1.91
C GLU A 49 20.20 17.17 2.71
N ASP A 50 19.15 16.74 3.46
CA ASP A 50 18.54 17.28 4.70
C ASP A 50 17.86 18.67 4.66
N GLU A 51 16.64 18.92 5.16
CA GLU A 51 15.87 18.30 6.24
C GLU A 51 14.36 18.40 5.91
N GLU A 52 13.70 17.27 5.68
CA GLU A 52 12.29 17.12 6.06
C GLU A 52 12.32 15.92 7.01
N GLN A 53 11.84 16.09 8.24
CA GLN A 53 11.51 14.99 9.16
C GLN A 53 10.39 14.15 8.56
N GLN A 54 10.68 13.51 7.43
CA GLN A 54 10.19 12.19 7.14
C GLN A 54 10.72 11.36 8.29
N VAL A 55 9.82 10.70 9.01
CA VAL A 55 10.22 9.51 9.75
C VAL A 55 10.92 8.63 8.72
N GLU A 56 12.24 8.70 8.77
CA GLU A 56 13.16 7.90 7.99
C GLU A 56 12.94 6.47 8.52
N GLU A 57 11.89 5.82 8.02
CA GLU A 57 11.89 4.38 7.99
C GLU A 57 13.03 4.05 7.04
N THR A 58 14.22 3.87 7.63
CA THR A 58 15.45 3.41 7.01
C THR A 58 15.23 2.02 6.43
N ALA A 59 14.37 1.92 5.42
CA ALA A 59 14.26 0.76 4.58
C ALA A 59 15.45 0.83 3.61
N GLY A 60 16.63 0.42 4.13
CA GLY A 60 17.70 -0.09 3.28
C GLY A 60 17.14 -1.13 2.29
N PRO A 61 17.86 -1.51 1.23
CA PRO A 61 17.35 -2.26 0.09
C PRO A 61 16.31 -3.28 0.53
N SER A 62 15.03 -2.98 0.34
CA SER A 62 13.94 -3.75 0.94
C SER A 62 14.02 -5.13 0.34
N THR A 63 14.66 -6.03 1.10
CA THR A 63 14.91 -7.38 0.66
C THR A 63 13.61 -8.09 0.92
N ILE A 64 12.61 -7.83 0.05
CA ILE A 64 11.27 -8.43 0.15
C ILE A 64 11.51 -9.92 0.35
N PRO A 65 11.14 -10.52 1.48
CA PRO A 65 11.53 -11.90 1.74
C PRO A 65 10.79 -12.82 0.76
N TRP A 66 11.48 -13.72 0.07
CA TRP A 66 10.86 -14.51 -1.00
C TRP A 66 10.10 -15.77 -0.52
N ASN A 67 10.24 -16.14 0.76
CA ASN A 67 9.80 -17.43 1.29
C ASN A 67 9.04 -17.31 2.63
N ASN A 68 9.38 -18.15 3.62
CA ASN A 68 8.64 -18.28 4.89
C ASN A 68 8.56 -16.95 5.65
N ALA A 69 9.61 -16.14 5.60
CA ALA A 69 9.60 -14.82 6.23
C ALA A 69 8.46 -13.93 5.72
N ALA A 70 8.20 -13.86 4.40
CA ALA A 70 7.07 -13.09 3.88
C ALA A 70 5.71 -13.66 4.29
N PHE A 71 5.61 -14.97 4.50
CA PHE A 71 4.40 -15.57 5.05
C PHE A 71 4.17 -15.11 6.50
N GLN A 72 5.21 -15.11 7.32
CA GLN A 72 5.13 -14.65 8.71
C GLN A 72 4.80 -13.15 8.79
N TYR A 73 5.41 -12.32 7.95
CA TYR A 73 5.07 -10.89 7.88
C TYR A 73 3.62 -10.66 7.47
N LEU A 74 3.12 -11.41 6.48
CA LEU A 74 1.71 -11.34 6.09
C LEU A 74 0.78 -11.76 7.24
N GLU A 75 1.10 -12.81 7.99
CA GLU A 75 0.29 -13.20 9.16
C GLU A 75 0.31 -12.13 10.25
N GLN A 76 1.47 -11.54 10.53
CA GLN A 76 1.61 -10.49 11.52
C GLN A 76 0.78 -9.26 11.13
N ALA A 77 0.87 -8.83 9.87
CA ALA A 77 0.11 -7.71 9.32
C ALA A 77 -1.40 -7.97 9.35
N LEU A 78 -1.84 -9.19 9.00
CA LEU A 78 -3.25 -9.55 9.08
C LEU A 78 -3.78 -9.50 10.51
N ARG A 79 -3.03 -10.05 11.49
CA ARG A 79 -3.45 -9.99 12.91
C ARG A 79 -3.53 -8.56 13.42
N TRP A 80 -2.58 -7.71 13.03
CA TRP A 80 -2.59 -6.30 13.37
C TRP A 80 -3.81 -5.58 12.76
N TYR A 81 -4.08 -5.83 11.48
CA TYR A 81 -5.19 -5.19 10.77
C TYR A 81 -6.55 -5.65 11.31
N GLU A 82 -6.71 -6.92 11.65
CA GLU A 82 -7.92 -7.48 12.27
C GLU A 82 -8.22 -6.91 13.66
N ALA A 83 -7.21 -6.34 14.33
CA ALA A 83 -7.36 -5.73 15.64
C ALA A 83 -7.80 -4.25 15.58
N GLN A 84 -7.83 -3.63 14.40
CA GLN A 84 -8.25 -2.24 14.23
C GLN A 84 -9.79 -2.12 14.27
N GLU A 85 -10.30 -1.01 14.81
CA GLU A 85 -11.75 -0.76 14.92
C GLU A 85 -12.41 -0.60 13.54
N GLU A 86 -11.67 0.00 12.61
CA GLU A 86 -12.06 0.29 11.24
C GLU A 86 -11.85 -0.90 10.29
N CYS A 87 -11.49 -2.08 10.81
CA CYS A 87 -11.20 -3.23 9.98
C CYS A 87 -12.44 -3.68 9.18
N ASP A 88 -12.37 -3.53 7.86
CA ASP A 88 -13.32 -4.18 6.96
C ASP A 88 -13.02 -5.69 6.95
N ARG A 89 -13.92 -6.46 7.57
CA ARG A 89 -13.80 -7.92 7.70
C ARG A 89 -13.68 -8.66 6.36
N HIS A 90 -14.10 -8.06 5.24
CA HIS A 90 -13.99 -8.67 3.92
C HIS A 90 -12.55 -8.70 3.38
N VAL A 91 -11.73 -7.69 3.72
CA VAL A 91 -10.35 -7.55 3.24
C VAL A 91 -9.43 -8.65 3.80
N PRO A 92 -9.37 -8.93 5.12
CA PRO A 92 -8.59 -10.03 5.68
C PRO A 92 -9.02 -11.39 5.16
N LEU A 93 -10.33 -11.59 4.95
CA LEU A 93 -10.89 -12.83 4.39
C LEU A 93 -10.34 -13.11 2.98
N CYS A 94 -10.34 -12.09 2.12
CA CYS A 94 -9.77 -12.19 0.78
C CYS A 94 -8.27 -12.50 0.84
N LEU A 95 -7.51 -11.76 1.64
CA LEU A 95 -6.06 -11.95 1.78
C LEU A 95 -5.69 -13.33 2.33
N LYS A 96 -6.43 -13.84 3.33
CA LYS A 96 -6.25 -15.20 3.87
C LYS A 96 -6.51 -16.26 2.79
N SER A 97 -7.53 -16.06 1.94
CA SER A 97 -7.82 -16.99 0.84
C SER A 97 -6.68 -17.07 -0.19
N VAL A 98 -6.07 -15.93 -0.54
CA VAL A 98 -4.92 -15.87 -1.46
C VAL A 98 -3.71 -16.59 -0.87
N ARG A 99 -3.45 -16.38 0.43
CA ARG A 99 -2.40 -17.07 1.18
C ARG A 99 -2.60 -18.59 1.14
N ASP A 100 -3.81 -19.05 1.44
CA ASP A 100 -4.13 -20.48 1.52
C ASP A 100 -4.04 -21.14 0.13
N LEU A 101 -4.50 -20.44 -0.92
CA LEU A 101 -4.35 -20.90 -2.31
C LEU A 101 -2.88 -21.07 -2.70
N ARG A 102 -2.00 -20.15 -2.26
CA ARG A 102 -0.56 -20.26 -2.54
C ARG A 102 0.08 -21.43 -1.78
N ALA A 103 -0.35 -21.68 -0.54
CA ALA A 103 0.09 -22.85 0.23
C ALA A 103 -0.33 -24.17 -0.46
N GLN A 104 -1.58 -24.25 -0.90
CA GLN A 104 -2.10 -25.42 -1.64
C GLN A 104 -1.32 -25.67 -2.93
N LYS A 105 -1.03 -24.62 -3.71
CA LYS A 105 -0.20 -24.74 -4.93
C LYS A 105 1.19 -25.30 -4.62
N ARG A 106 1.84 -24.80 -3.56
CA ARG A 106 3.16 -25.31 -3.13
C ARG A 106 3.09 -26.80 -2.77
N GLU A 107 2.07 -27.22 -2.04
CA GLU A 107 1.87 -28.62 -1.67
C GLU A 107 1.68 -29.52 -2.89
N ILE A 108 0.85 -29.10 -3.85
CA ILE A 108 0.61 -29.83 -5.10
C ILE A 108 1.90 -29.95 -5.90
N THR A 109 2.63 -28.84 -6.08
CA THR A 109 3.92 -28.84 -6.78
C THR A 109 4.90 -29.80 -6.10
N GLN A 110 4.99 -29.78 -4.78
CA GLN A 110 5.87 -30.68 -4.04
C GLN A 110 5.51 -32.16 -4.26
N LYS A 111 4.21 -32.51 -4.26
CA LYS A 111 3.73 -33.87 -4.57
C LYS A 111 4.09 -34.27 -6.00
N GLN A 112 3.85 -33.39 -6.97
CA GLN A 112 4.18 -33.63 -8.37
C GLN A 112 5.69 -33.85 -8.58
N THR A 113 6.53 -33.03 -7.96
CA THR A 113 8.00 -33.19 -8.00
C THR A 113 8.42 -34.56 -7.47
N ARG A 114 7.89 -34.98 -6.32
CA ARG A 114 8.20 -36.31 -5.75
C ARG A 114 7.79 -37.47 -6.67
N ILE A 115 6.62 -37.40 -7.28
CA ILE A 115 6.14 -38.41 -8.23
C ILE A 115 7.06 -38.45 -9.46
N ALA A 116 7.40 -37.29 -10.02
CA ALA A 116 8.27 -37.19 -11.18
C ALA A 116 9.69 -37.71 -10.89
N GLU A 117 10.21 -37.48 -9.69
CA GLU A 117 11.50 -38.04 -9.24
C GLU A 117 11.45 -39.56 -9.10
N PHE A 118 10.36 -40.11 -8.57
CA PHE A 118 10.16 -41.56 -8.46
C PHE A 118 10.16 -42.23 -9.83
N LEU A 119 9.38 -41.69 -10.78
CA LEU A 119 9.28 -42.24 -12.15
C LEU A 119 10.58 -42.14 -12.96
N LYS A 120 11.51 -41.26 -12.60
CA LYS A 120 12.83 -41.15 -13.25
C LYS A 120 13.85 -42.17 -12.75
N LYS A 121 13.53 -42.86 -11.65
CA LYS A 121 14.45 -43.78 -10.98
C LYS A 121 14.30 -45.23 -11.46
N ASP A 122 13.23 -45.52 -12.20
CA ASP A 122 12.98 -46.78 -12.92
C ASP A 122 13.46 -46.68 -14.38
#